data_AF-A0A815QY94-F1
#
_entry.id   AF-A0A815QY94-F1
#
_cell.length_a   1.000
_cell.length_b   1.000
_cell.length_c   1.000
_cell.angle_alpha   90.00
_cell.angle_beta   90.00
_cell.angle_gamma   90.00
#
_symmetry.space_group_name_H-M   'P 1'
#
loop_
_entity.id
_entity.type
_entity.pdbx_description
1 polymer ?
#
loop_
_entity_poly.entity_id
_entity_poly.type
_entity_poly.pdbx_seq_one_letter_code
_entity_poly.pdbx_strand_id
1 'polypeptide(L)'
;STQAYQKSGGDTTMNYYLNQTKILEINRHHPLIKDSLCRIKDSKNDKTTFDFAHVMAEIAILRSGYHLEDSTDFAKCIESVLRRAVGISLDEKVEDESNDDDMNSK
;
A
#
# COMPACT_ATOMS: atom_id res chain seq x y z
N SER A 1 18.06 0.09 -48.41
CA SER A 1 18.74 -0.16 -47.12
C SER A 1 18.19 0.79 -46.05
N THR A 2 16.96 0.59 -45.56
CA THR A 2 16.39 1.49 -44.52
C THR A 2 15.31 0.79 -43.67
N GLN A 3 15.49 -0.49 -43.33
CA GLN A 3 14.51 -1.24 -42.53
C GLN A 3 15.18 -2.07 -41.42
N ALA A 4 16.20 -1.49 -40.77
CA ALA A 4 16.93 -2.14 -39.68
C ALA A 4 17.13 -1.27 -38.42
N TYR A 5 16.48 -0.10 -38.32
CA TYR A 5 16.73 0.87 -37.22
C TYR A 5 15.49 1.28 -36.41
N GLN A 6 14.38 0.53 -36.43
CA GLN A 6 13.18 0.92 -35.66
C GLN A 6 12.72 -0.08 -34.59
N LYS A 7 13.32 -1.27 -34.45
CA LYS A 7 12.76 -2.33 -33.58
C LYS A 7 13.59 -2.77 -32.37
N SER A 8 14.70 -2.13 -32.05
CA SER A 8 15.58 -2.58 -30.95
C SER A 8 15.91 -1.52 -29.88
N GLY A 9 15.47 -0.27 -30.05
CA GLY A 9 15.81 0.82 -29.12
C GLY A 9 14.74 1.19 -28.08
N GLY A 10 13.51 0.68 -28.21
CA GLY A 10 12.41 1.03 -27.30
C GLY A 10 12.41 0.22 -26.00
N ASP A 11 12.73 -1.07 -26.10
CA ASP A 11 12.59 -2.02 -24.98
C ASP A 11 13.69 -1.88 -23.93
N THR A 12 14.94 -1.65 -24.35
CA THR A 12 16.09 -1.55 -23.45
C THR A 12 16.08 -0.26 -22.66
N THR A 13 15.71 0.86 -23.31
CA THR A 13 15.61 2.16 -22.63
C THR A 13 14.39 2.20 -21.70
N MET A 14 13.23 1.63 -22.10
CA MET A 14 12.08 1.51 -21.20
C MET A 14 12.36 0.60 -20.00
N ASN A 15 12.95 -0.59 -20.20
CA ASN A 15 13.36 -1.45 -19.09
C ASN A 15 14.35 -0.77 -18.15
N TYR A 16 15.29 0.02 -18.70
CA TYR A 16 16.25 0.77 -17.89
C TYR A 16 15.55 1.76 -16.94
N TYR A 17 14.52 2.48 -17.40
CA TYR A 17 13.75 3.41 -16.56
C TYR A 17 12.80 2.72 -15.59
N LEU A 18 12.19 1.60 -15.98
CA LEU A 18 11.29 0.82 -15.13
C LEU A 18 12.05 0.22 -13.93
N ASN A 19 13.25 -0.31 -14.17
CA ASN A 19 14.06 -1.01 -13.15
C ASN A 19 14.90 -0.09 -12.25
N GLN A 20 14.74 1.23 -12.34
CA GLN A 20 15.47 2.14 -11.44
C GLN A 20 14.91 2.08 -10.01
N THR A 21 15.82 2.05 -9.04
CA THR A 21 15.49 2.23 -7.62
C THR A 21 14.76 3.55 -7.41
N LYS A 22 13.58 3.49 -6.80
CA LYS A 22 12.79 4.67 -6.48
C LYS A 22 13.24 5.25 -5.14
N ILE A 23 13.28 6.58 -5.04
CA ILE A 23 13.67 7.30 -3.83
C ILE A 23 12.40 7.84 -3.17
N LEU A 24 12.18 7.50 -1.90
CA LEU A 24 11.11 8.07 -1.09
C LEU A 24 11.65 9.26 -0.28
N GLU A 25 11.29 10.46 -0.69
CA GLU A 25 11.63 11.68 0.06
C GLU A 25 10.65 11.91 1.21
N ILE A 26 11.17 12.08 2.42
CA ILE A 26 10.36 12.30 3.63
C ILE A 26 10.58 13.70 4.22
N ASN A 27 9.50 14.32 4.69
CA ASN A 27 9.57 15.61 5.39
C ASN A 27 9.74 15.41 6.91
N ARG A 28 10.92 15.71 7.44
CA ARG A 28 11.22 15.62 8.88
C ARG A 28 10.38 16.52 9.79
N HIS A 29 9.78 17.57 9.24
CA HIS A 29 8.93 18.50 9.99
C HIS A 29 7.48 18.02 10.07
N HIS A 30 7.09 17.04 9.25
CA HIS A 30 5.74 16.51 9.22
C HIS A 30 5.40 15.80 10.55
N PRO A 31 4.22 16.07 11.17
CA PRO A 31 3.87 15.52 12.47
C PRO A 31 3.87 13.99 12.48
N LEU A 32 3.35 13.33 11.43
CA LEU A 32 3.34 11.86 11.33
C LEU A 32 4.76 11.27 11.34
N ILE A 33 5.72 11.89 10.65
CA ILE A 33 7.11 11.40 10.60
C ILE A 33 7.79 11.54 11.97
N LYS A 34 7.52 12.63 12.69
CA LYS A 34 8.03 12.83 14.06
C LYS A 34 7.46 11.80 15.02
N ASP A 35 6.15 11.55 14.95
CA ASP A 35 5.46 10.58 15.80
C ASP A 35 5.96 9.15 15.53
N SER A 36 6.05 8.74 14.25
CA SER A 36 6.61 7.44 13.87
C SER A 36 8.04 7.25 14.39
N LEU A 37 8.88 8.28 14.32
CA LEU A 37 10.24 8.21 14.88
C LEU A 37 10.23 8.00 16.40
N CYS A 38 9.31 8.65 17.12
CA CYS A 38 9.17 8.47 18.57
C CYS A 38 8.77 7.03 18.91
N ARG A 39 7.77 6.49 18.20
CA ARG A 39 7.29 5.11 18.40
C ARG A 39 8.35 4.06 18.11
N ILE A 40 9.11 4.21 17.02
CA ILE A 40 10.18 3.27 16.65
C ILE A 40 11.30 3.28 17.70
N LYS A 41 11.60 4.43 18.30
CA LYS A 41 12.59 4.53 19.37
C LYS A 41 12.16 3.82 20.65
N ASP A 42 10.86 3.85 20.95
CA ASP A 42 10.27 3.19 22.12
C ASP A 42 10.13 1.68 21.89
N SER A 43 9.57 1.27 20.75
CA SER A 43 9.40 -0.13 20.35
C SER A 43 9.73 -0.32 18.87
N LYS A 44 10.91 -0.90 18.59
CA LYS A 44 11.38 -1.15 17.22
C LYS A 44 10.52 -2.11 16.43
N ASN A 45 9.77 -2.97 17.11
CA ASN A 45 8.98 -4.05 16.50
C ASN A 45 7.47 -3.80 16.63
N ASP A 46 7.04 -2.56 16.84
CA ASP A 46 5.60 -2.25 16.84
C ASP A 46 5.02 -2.44 15.43
N LYS A 47 4.23 -3.51 15.27
CA LYS A 47 3.54 -3.84 14.03
C LYS A 47 2.64 -2.69 13.56
N THR A 48 2.04 -1.93 14.48
CA THR A 48 1.15 -0.82 14.12
C THR A 48 1.92 0.28 13.41
N THR A 49 3.10 0.64 13.93
CA THR A 49 3.98 1.64 13.30
C THR A 49 4.52 1.14 11.96
N PHE A 50 4.82 -0.16 11.82
CA PHE A 50 5.24 -0.73 10.54
C PHE A 50 4.13 -0.70 9.49
N ASP A 51 2.92 -1.18 9.83
CA ASP A 51 1.75 -1.16 8.94
C ASP A 51 1.47 0.29 8.48
N PHE A 52 1.53 1.26 9.41
CA PHE A 52 1.36 2.67 9.09
C PHE A 52 2.42 3.22 8.12
N ALA A 53 3.70 2.88 8.33
CA ALA A 53 4.78 3.28 7.43
C ALA A 53 4.62 2.67 6.02
N HIS A 54 4.12 1.44 5.95
CA HIS A 54 3.81 0.76 4.68
C HIS A 54 2.72 1.51 3.91
N VAL A 55 1.59 1.82 4.57
CA VAL A 55 0.50 2.60 3.96
C VAL A 55 0.97 3.98 3.50
N MET A 56 1.81 4.67 4.29
CA MET A 56 2.38 5.96 3.87
C MET A 56 3.23 5.84 2.59
N ALA A 57 4.01 4.77 2.47
CA ALA A 57 4.81 4.53 1.27
C ALA A 57 3.93 4.24 0.05
N GLU A 58 2.91 3.40 0.18
CA GLU A 58 1.97 3.07 -0.90
C GLU A 58 1.16 4.30 -1.35
N ILE A 59 0.73 5.14 -0.41
CA ILE A 59 0.11 6.44 -0.72
C ILE A 59 1.09 7.33 -1.48
N ALA A 60 2.36 7.36 -1.10
CA ALA A 60 3.37 8.16 -1.81
C ALA A 60 3.60 7.65 -3.24
N ILE A 61 3.59 6.33 -3.45
CA ILE A 61 3.65 5.68 -4.77
C ILE A 61 2.48 6.15 -5.63
N LEU A 62 1.24 6.01 -5.12
CA LEU A 62 0.03 6.44 -5.82
C LEU A 62 0.03 7.93 -6.16
N ARG A 63 0.36 8.78 -5.19
CA ARG A 63 0.42 10.24 -5.37
C ARG A 63 1.47 10.68 -6.37
N SER A 64 2.52 9.89 -6.53
CA SER A 64 3.59 10.14 -7.50
C SER A 64 3.25 9.63 -8.91
N GLY A 65 2.07 9.03 -9.09
CA GLY A 65 1.59 8.51 -10.38
C GLY A 65 2.10 7.12 -10.73
N TYR A 66 2.70 6.40 -9.77
CA TYR A 66 3.09 5.00 -9.97
C TYR A 66 1.92 4.06 -9.69
N HIS A 67 1.96 2.89 -10.31
CA HIS A 67 1.05 1.80 -10.01
C HIS A 67 1.51 1.03 -8.76
N LEU A 68 0.56 0.53 -7.98
CA LEU A 68 0.84 -0.44 -6.93
C LEU A 68 1.08 -1.82 -7.57
N GLU A 69 2.04 -2.56 -7.04
CA GLU A 69 2.32 -3.93 -7.49
C GLU A 69 1.29 -4.92 -6.94
N ASP A 70 0.88 -4.76 -5.68
CA ASP A 70 -0.14 -5.60 -5.03
C ASP A 70 -1.22 -4.74 -4.35
N SER A 71 -2.34 -4.56 -5.04
CA SER A 71 -3.49 -3.82 -4.51
C SER A 71 -4.23 -4.56 -3.40
N THR A 72 -4.10 -5.89 -3.33
CA THR A 72 -4.80 -6.72 -2.35
C THR A 72 -4.16 -6.56 -0.99
N ASP A 73 -2.83 -6.60 -0.94
CA ASP A 73 -2.09 -6.40 0.31
C ASP A 73 -2.20 -4.97 0.82
N PHE A 74 -2.19 -3.97 -0.07
CA PHE A 74 -2.52 -2.59 0.29
C PHE A 74 -3.89 -2.47 0.96
N ALA A 75 -4.92 -3.09 0.37
CA ALA A 75 -6.29 -3.04 0.89
C ALA A 75 -6.38 -3.67 2.29
N LYS A 76 -5.75 -4.84 2.52
CA LYS A 76 -5.68 -5.47 3.84
C LYS A 76 -4.96 -4.59 4.86
N CYS A 77 -3.89 -3.91 4.44
CA CYS A 77 -3.12 -3.03 5.32
C CYS A 77 -3.95 -1.81 5.74
N ILE A 78 -4.63 -1.16 4.80
CA ILE A 78 -5.56 -0.05 5.09
C ILE A 78 -6.71 -0.52 5.98
N GLU A 79 -7.32 -1.66 5.69
CA GLU A 79 -8.40 -2.22 6.53
C GLU A 79 -7.92 -2.42 7.98
N SER A 80 -6.72 -2.96 8.14
CA SER A 80 -6.09 -3.15 9.47
C SER A 80 -5.83 -1.81 10.18
N VAL A 81 -5.49 -0.75 9.46
CA VAL A 81 -5.35 0.60 10.01
C VAL A 81 -6.72 1.17 10.42
N LEU A 82 -7.73 1.01 9.56
CA LEU A 82 -9.10 1.49 9.82
C LEU A 82 -9.72 0.81 11.04
N ARG A 83 -9.66 -0.53 11.11
CA ARG A 83 -10.16 -1.32 12.24
C ARG A 83 -9.56 -0.84 13.56
N ARG A 84 -8.25 -0.64 13.63
CA ARG A 84 -7.57 -0.10 14.82
C ARG A 84 -8.02 1.33 15.16
N ALA A 85 -8.22 2.18 14.15
CA ALA A 85 -8.65 3.57 14.36
C ALA A 85 -10.04 3.67 14.99
N VAL A 86 -10.93 2.71 14.68
CA VAL A 86 -12.30 2.65 15.25
C VAL A 86 -12.44 1.64 16.40
N GLY A 87 -11.36 0.96 16.79
CA GLY A 87 -11.35 -0.01 17.90
C GLY A 87 -12.00 -1.36 17.58
N ILE A 88 -12.14 -1.73 16.31
CA ILE A 88 -12.62 -3.05 15.87
C ILE A 88 -11.46 -4.06 15.93
N SER A 89 -11.77 -5.28 16.40
CA SER A 89 -10.80 -6.38 16.41
C SER A 89 -10.34 -6.74 14.98
N LEU A 90 -9.06 -7.07 14.82
CA LEU A 90 -8.55 -7.58 13.55
C LEU A 90 -9.09 -8.98 13.22
N ASP A 91 -9.53 -9.73 14.23
CA ASP A 91 -10.11 -11.06 14.09
C ASP A 91 -11.63 -11.03 13.84
N GLU A 92 -12.26 -9.85 13.91
CA GLU A 92 -13.70 -9.68 13.67
C GLU A 92 -14.03 -10.07 12.23
N LYS A 93 -14.97 -10.99 12.04
CA LYS A 93 -15.37 -11.44 10.70
C LYS A 93 -16.46 -10.53 10.16
N VAL A 94 -16.45 -10.36 8.84
CA VAL A 94 -17.59 -9.74 8.15
C VAL A 94 -18.76 -10.72 8.25
N GLU A 95 -19.91 -10.24 8.68
CA GLU A 95 -21.15 -11.03 8.66
C GLU A 95 -21.56 -11.24 7.19
N ASP A 96 -21.73 -12.49 6.77
CA ASP A 96 -22.18 -12.80 5.42
C ASP A 96 -23.68 -12.49 5.29
N GLU A 97 -24.06 -11.61 4.34
CA GLU A 97 -25.47 -11.26 4.02
C GLU A 97 -26.25 -12.41 3.33
N SER A 98 -25.95 -13.67 3.60
CA SER A 98 -26.45 -14.82 2.81
C SER A 98 -27.39 -15.79 3.51
N ASN A 99 -27.98 -15.45 4.68
CA ASN A 99 -28.86 -16.39 5.41
C ASN A 99 -30.28 -15.91 5.74
N ASP A 100 -30.70 -14.70 5.33
CA ASP A 100 -32.03 -14.18 5.71
C ASP A 100 -33.10 -14.29 4.59
N ASP A 101 -32.75 -14.69 3.37
CA ASP A 101 -33.69 -14.75 2.24
C ASP A 101 -34.39 -16.12 2.06
N ASP A 102 -34.04 -17.17 2.82
CA ASP A 102 -34.55 -18.54 2.60
C ASP A 102 -35.68 -18.97 3.56
N MET A 103 -36.32 -18.03 4.27
CA MET A 103 -37.39 -18.31 5.26
C MET A 103 -38.79 -17.80 4.90
N ASN A 104 -39.01 -17.27 3.69
CA ASN A 104 -40.35 -16.79 3.26
C ASN A 104 -41.04 -17.63 2.16
N SER A 105 -40.69 -18.91 2.02
CA SER A 105 -41.47 -19.86 1.20
C SER A 105 -42.01 -20.99 2.08
N LYS A 106 -43.18 -20.78 2.69
CA LYS A 106 -44.00 -21.87 3.22
C LYS A 106 -45.48 -21.59 3.04
#